data_AF-A0A9P0HFM3-F1
#
_entry.id   AF-A0A9P0HFM3-F1
#
_cell.length_a   1.000
_cell.length_b   1.000
_cell.length_c   1.000
_cell.angle_alpha   90.00
_cell.angle_beta   90.00
_cell.angle_gamma   90.00
#
_symmetry.space_group_name_H-M   'P 1'
#
loop_
_entity.id
_entity.type
_entity.pdbx_description
1 polymer ?
#
loop_
_entity_poly.entity_id
_entity_poly.type
_entity_poly.pdbx_seq_one_letter_code
_entity_poly.pdbx_strand_id
1 'polypeptide(L)'
;MRSVLYSIILSILVILSLVLIFYFTFGGAQAEEHLKLNATCKNENLIGICKSKDSCHSSLPGVKLESCNGDSSLVCCPLEEITISKGHKRTPGEKAKEMCKIYGETAYKYVPSNDLFNTKPIKSKLCDGGVPLVKGGENASENEFPHMARIGIFNSDLGNVEWRCGGSIVSPKFILSAAHCPVTEKNGFAMFGTIQTYDILENHTVSIMKVHIHPHYNAAENKHDIALFELEIPLNTSERPICLDTGSSIYNDMIVTATGFGLNKDQEIKVLQKVDLNIVDESSCANKYKQSIKDIEIPFPEHPLCAYQEGKDTCKVCYYLRYWGCQE
;
A
#
# COMPACT_ATOMS: atom_id res chain seq x y z
N MET A 1 38.46 55.83 -20.46
CA MET A 1 37.44 55.32 -19.52
C MET A 1 36.02 55.33 -20.11
N ARG A 2 35.37 56.48 -20.39
CA ARG A 2 33.95 56.52 -20.82
C ARG A 2 33.59 55.60 -22.01
N SER A 3 34.41 55.55 -23.06
CA SER A 3 34.17 54.68 -24.25
C SER A 3 34.17 53.18 -23.91
N VAL A 4 35.11 52.73 -23.07
CA VAL A 4 35.21 51.31 -22.65
C VAL A 4 33.99 50.91 -21.82
N LEU A 5 33.54 51.78 -20.92
CA LEU A 5 32.35 51.55 -20.11
C LEU A 5 31.09 51.42 -20.98
N TYR A 6 30.95 52.26 -22.01
CA TYR A 6 29.83 52.21 -22.94
C TYR A 6 29.79 50.90 -23.75
N SER A 7 30.95 50.43 -24.21
CA SER A 7 31.08 49.13 -24.91
C SER A 7 30.68 47.94 -24.03
N ILE A 8 31.10 47.95 -22.75
CA ILE A 8 30.74 46.90 -21.78
C ILE A 8 29.22 46.90 -21.50
N ILE A 9 28.63 48.07 -21.28
CA ILE A 9 27.18 48.20 -21.05
C ILE A 9 26.38 47.71 -22.27
N LEU A 10 26.80 48.08 -23.48
CA LEU A 10 26.14 47.64 -24.71
C LEU A 10 26.22 46.12 -24.90
N SER A 11 27.37 45.52 -24.60
CA SER A 11 27.56 44.06 -24.62
C SER A 11 26.64 43.34 -23.62
N ILE A 12 26.55 43.84 -22.38
CA ILE A 12 25.68 43.28 -21.33
C ILE A 12 24.20 43.37 -21.74
N LEU A 13 23.76 44.49 -22.33
CA LEU A 13 22.39 44.64 -22.83
C LEU A 13 22.07 43.68 -23.97
N VAL A 14 23.01 43.43 -24.89
CA VAL A 14 22.84 42.42 -25.95
C VAL A 14 22.73 41.01 -25.35
N ILE A 15 23.58 40.65 -24.38
CA ILE A 15 23.50 39.34 -23.70
C ILE A 15 22.18 39.18 -22.96
N LEU A 16 21.72 40.19 -22.21
CA LEU A 16 20.42 40.16 -21.52
C LEU A 16 19.25 40.02 -22.50
N SER A 17 19.29 40.71 -23.64
CA SER A 17 18.25 40.58 -24.67
C SER A 17 18.24 39.19 -25.31
N LEU A 18 19.41 38.59 -25.56
CA LEU A 18 19.52 37.23 -26.08
C LEU A 18 19.06 36.19 -25.06
N VAL A 19 19.38 36.35 -23.78
CA VAL A 19 18.89 35.47 -22.70
C VAL A 19 17.37 35.58 -22.56
N LEU A 20 16.81 36.79 -22.59
CA LEU A 20 15.35 36.98 -22.59
C LEU A 20 14.68 36.36 -23.81
N ILE A 21 15.22 36.56 -25.01
CA ILE A 21 14.73 35.90 -26.22
C ILE A 21 14.78 34.38 -26.05
N PHE A 22 15.89 33.82 -25.57
CA PHE A 22 16.01 32.37 -25.33
C PHE A 22 14.99 31.87 -24.29
N TYR A 23 14.73 32.65 -23.23
CA TYR A 23 13.71 32.34 -22.23
C TYR A 23 12.29 32.38 -22.82
N PHE A 24 12.00 33.33 -23.72
CA PHE A 24 10.70 33.42 -24.40
C PHE A 24 10.55 32.40 -25.55
N THR A 25 11.63 31.94 -26.18
CA THR A 25 11.57 30.92 -27.25
C THR A 25 11.63 29.49 -26.73
N PHE A 26 12.25 29.23 -25.57
CA PHE A 26 12.42 27.88 -25.02
C PHE A 26 11.77 27.64 -23.64
N GLY A 27 11.40 28.70 -22.89
CA GLY A 27 10.78 28.59 -21.56
C GLY A 27 9.27 28.41 -21.55
N GLY A 28 8.66 28.12 -22.70
CA GLY A 28 7.20 28.15 -22.91
C GLY A 28 6.64 26.96 -23.70
N ALA A 29 7.16 25.75 -23.45
CA ALA A 29 6.62 24.51 -24.00
C ALA A 29 6.27 23.54 -22.86
N GLN A 30 5.27 23.91 -22.05
CA GLN A 30 4.55 22.93 -21.25
C GLN A 30 3.80 22.04 -22.24
N ALA A 31 4.34 20.86 -22.51
CA ALA A 31 3.69 19.90 -23.37
C ALA A 31 2.36 19.50 -22.73
N GLU A 32 1.24 19.96 -23.29
CA GLU A 32 -0.05 19.36 -23.04
C GLU A 32 0.07 17.88 -23.43
N GLU A 33 0.07 17.00 -22.42
CA GLU A 33 -0.02 15.58 -22.66
C GLU A 33 -1.39 15.28 -23.25
N HIS A 34 -1.46 15.23 -24.58
CA HIS A 34 -2.66 14.84 -25.31
C HIS A 34 -3.09 13.45 -24.83
N LEU A 35 -4.12 13.40 -23.97
CA LEU A 35 -4.72 12.15 -23.51
C LEU A 35 -5.20 11.35 -24.73
N LYS A 36 -4.48 10.28 -25.03
CA LYS A 36 -4.79 9.39 -26.15
C LYS A 36 -6.03 8.54 -25.84
N LEU A 37 -6.60 7.92 -26.86
CA LEU A 37 -7.60 6.86 -26.67
C LEU A 37 -7.11 5.84 -25.63
N ASN A 38 -7.97 5.50 -24.67
CA ASN A 38 -7.70 4.68 -23.48
C ASN A 38 -6.87 5.33 -22.36
N ALA A 39 -6.59 6.64 -22.39
CA ALA A 39 -5.99 7.34 -21.24
C ALA A 39 -7.00 7.55 -20.10
N THR A 40 -6.51 7.59 -18.86
CA THR A 40 -7.32 7.81 -17.65
C THR A 40 -7.75 9.28 -17.55
N CYS A 41 -9.03 9.53 -17.36
CA CYS A 41 -9.61 10.86 -17.15
C CYS A 41 -10.21 10.99 -15.74
N LYS A 42 -10.22 12.21 -15.21
CA LYS A 42 -10.78 12.54 -13.90
C LYS A 42 -11.50 13.87 -13.97
N ASN A 43 -12.78 13.85 -13.63
CA ASN A 43 -13.68 14.99 -13.58
C ASN A 43 -14.18 15.12 -12.12
N GLU A 44 -14.88 16.20 -11.78
CA GLU A 44 -15.30 16.49 -10.39
C GLU A 44 -16.04 15.33 -9.69
N ASN A 45 -16.79 14.52 -10.45
CA ASN A 45 -17.61 13.42 -9.94
C ASN A 45 -17.34 12.05 -10.61
N LEU A 46 -16.29 11.92 -11.43
CA LEU A 46 -16.03 10.70 -12.20
C LEU A 46 -14.52 10.45 -12.41
N ILE A 47 -14.09 9.21 -12.21
CA ILE A 47 -12.81 8.69 -12.72
C ILE A 47 -13.15 7.66 -13.79
N GLY A 48 -12.47 7.75 -14.94
CA GLY A 48 -12.82 6.99 -16.12
C GLY A 48 -11.67 6.82 -17.11
N ILE A 49 -12.02 6.38 -18.31
CA ILE A 49 -11.13 6.20 -19.46
C ILE A 49 -11.71 6.96 -20.66
N CYS A 50 -10.87 7.70 -21.38
CA CYS A 50 -11.23 8.35 -22.64
C CYS A 50 -11.52 7.32 -23.73
N LYS A 51 -12.79 7.22 -24.14
CA LYS A 51 -13.24 6.37 -25.26
C LYS A 51 -14.00 7.21 -26.30
N SER A 52 -14.22 6.65 -27.49
CA SER A 52 -15.12 7.30 -28.46
C SER A 52 -16.54 7.36 -27.93
N LYS A 53 -17.30 8.40 -28.32
CA LYS A 53 -18.70 8.59 -27.91
C LYS A 53 -19.57 7.34 -28.11
N ASP A 54 -19.39 6.63 -29.22
CA ASP A 54 -20.18 5.44 -29.59
C ASP A 54 -19.74 4.15 -28.85
N SER A 55 -18.54 4.12 -28.27
CA SER A 55 -18.06 2.99 -27.45
C SER A 55 -18.30 3.16 -25.94
N CYS A 56 -19.01 4.22 -25.56
CA CYS A 56 -19.36 4.57 -24.19
C CYS A 56 -20.78 4.05 -23.84
N HIS A 57 -20.92 2.77 -23.50
CA HIS A 57 -22.24 2.15 -23.25
C HIS A 57 -22.97 2.57 -21.94
N SER A 58 -22.40 3.48 -21.15
CA SER A 58 -22.93 3.88 -19.83
C SER A 58 -24.07 4.89 -19.93
N SER A 59 -25.29 4.39 -20.18
CA SER A 59 -26.53 5.18 -20.09
C SER A 59 -26.93 5.49 -18.63
N LEU A 60 -26.15 6.34 -17.96
CA LEU A 60 -26.53 6.92 -16.67
C LEU A 60 -27.49 8.11 -16.90
N PRO A 61 -28.78 8.03 -16.53
CA PRO A 61 -29.72 9.12 -16.75
C PRO A 61 -29.33 10.34 -15.90
N GLY A 62 -28.98 11.44 -16.56
CA GLY A 62 -28.63 12.72 -15.93
C GLY A 62 -27.13 13.03 -15.82
N VAL A 63 -26.23 12.12 -16.22
CA VAL A 63 -24.78 12.40 -16.22
C VAL A 63 -24.36 13.03 -17.55
N LYS A 64 -23.84 14.26 -17.49
CA LYS A 64 -23.25 14.95 -18.64
C LYS A 64 -21.80 14.48 -18.81
N LEU A 65 -21.55 13.60 -19.76
CA LEU A 65 -20.19 13.17 -20.13
C LEU A 65 -19.41 14.37 -20.70
N GLU A 66 -18.22 14.65 -20.15
CA GLU A 66 -17.37 15.73 -20.64
C GLU A 66 -16.33 15.18 -21.64
N SER A 67 -15.91 16.05 -22.55
CA SER A 67 -14.89 15.79 -23.56
C SER A 67 -13.50 15.68 -22.93
N CYS A 68 -12.71 14.68 -23.31
CA CYS A 68 -11.29 14.63 -22.91
C CYS A 68 -10.52 15.77 -23.61
N ASN A 69 -9.94 16.69 -22.83
CA ASN A 69 -9.20 17.88 -23.29
C ASN A 69 -9.88 18.67 -24.43
N GLY A 70 -11.22 18.80 -24.40
CA GLY A 70 -11.98 19.56 -25.40
C GLY A 70 -12.16 18.87 -26.76
N ASP A 71 -11.60 17.66 -26.97
CA ASP A 71 -11.87 16.87 -28.17
C ASP A 71 -13.29 16.29 -28.11
N SER A 72 -14.18 16.82 -28.94
CA SER A 72 -15.58 16.38 -29.03
C SER A 72 -15.78 14.93 -29.49
N SER A 73 -14.74 14.25 -30.00
CA SER A 73 -14.78 12.85 -30.43
C SER A 73 -14.55 11.84 -29.29
N LEU A 74 -13.91 12.28 -28.19
CA LEU A 74 -13.56 11.45 -27.03
C LEU A 74 -14.26 11.93 -25.76
N VAL A 75 -14.91 11.02 -25.04
CA VAL A 75 -15.61 11.29 -23.79
C VAL A 75 -15.02 10.48 -22.64
N CYS A 76 -15.06 11.05 -21.43
CA CYS A 76 -14.61 10.37 -20.23
C CYS A 76 -15.64 9.31 -19.80
N CYS A 77 -15.39 8.04 -20.12
CA CYS A 77 -16.30 6.94 -19.79
C CYS A 77 -15.98 6.36 -18.41
N PRO A 78 -16.97 6.10 -17.54
CA PRO A 78 -16.76 5.34 -16.33
C PRO A 78 -16.01 4.03 -16.61
N LEU A 79 -15.08 3.69 -15.72
CA LEU A 79 -14.70 2.29 -15.52
C LEU A 79 -15.96 1.56 -15.05
N GLU A 80 -16.45 0.60 -15.84
CA GLU A 80 -17.46 -0.35 -15.35
C GLU A 80 -16.85 -1.06 -14.12
N GLU A 81 -17.46 -1.05 -12.94
CA GLU A 81 -18.90 -1.04 -12.64
C GLU A 81 -19.37 0.13 -11.76
N ILE A 82 -20.30 0.94 -12.28
CA ILE A 82 -21.46 1.41 -11.48
C ILE A 82 -22.75 0.95 -12.19
N THR A 83 -22.90 -0.36 -12.32
CA THR A 83 -24.24 -0.93 -12.31
C THR A 83 -24.80 -0.78 -10.90
N ILE A 84 -25.54 0.31 -10.64
CA ILE A 84 -26.59 0.29 -9.61
C ILE A 84 -27.69 -0.65 -10.12
N SER A 85 -27.39 -1.96 -10.07
CA SER A 85 -28.44 -2.94 -10.04
C SER A 85 -29.21 -2.68 -8.75
N LYS A 86 -30.43 -2.15 -8.88
CA LYS A 86 -31.40 -2.15 -7.79
C LYS A 86 -31.75 -3.62 -7.51
N GLY A 87 -30.93 -4.31 -6.71
CA GLY A 87 -31.19 -5.70 -6.33
C GLY A 87 -29.98 -6.51 -5.84
N HIS A 88 -28.76 -6.31 -6.37
CA HIS A 88 -27.64 -7.18 -5.98
C HIS A 88 -26.95 -6.67 -4.70
N LYS A 89 -27.42 -7.16 -3.54
CA LYS A 89 -26.65 -7.08 -2.29
C LYS A 89 -25.37 -7.91 -2.44
N ARG A 90 -24.23 -7.24 -2.63
CA ARG A 90 -22.92 -7.88 -2.62
C ARG A 90 -22.75 -8.71 -1.34
N THR A 91 -22.38 -9.98 -1.46
CA THR A 91 -22.10 -10.81 -0.28
C THR A 91 -20.73 -10.45 0.32
N PRO A 92 -20.56 -10.55 1.65
CA PRO A 92 -19.28 -10.27 2.29
C PRO A 92 -18.14 -11.10 1.67
N GLY A 93 -17.06 -10.42 1.27
CA GLY A 93 -15.89 -11.05 0.66
C GLY A 93 -15.92 -11.16 -0.88
N GLU A 94 -17.03 -10.90 -1.57
CA GLU A 94 -17.06 -10.89 -3.06
C GLU A 94 -15.99 -9.97 -3.66
N LYS A 95 -15.98 -8.71 -3.21
CA LYS A 95 -14.99 -7.72 -3.71
C LYS A 95 -13.56 -8.10 -3.35
N ALA A 96 -13.34 -8.75 -2.21
CA ALA A 96 -12.02 -9.26 -1.83
C ALA A 96 -11.55 -10.40 -2.74
N LYS A 97 -12.45 -11.35 -3.10
CA LYS A 97 -12.15 -12.42 -4.07
C LYS A 97 -11.86 -11.86 -5.47
N GLU A 98 -12.67 -10.90 -5.92
CA GLU A 98 -12.50 -10.20 -7.19
C GLU A 98 -11.16 -9.46 -7.26
N MET A 99 -10.86 -8.61 -6.28
CA MET A 99 -9.61 -7.84 -6.24
C MET A 99 -8.38 -8.73 -6.03
N CYS A 100 -8.48 -9.81 -5.24
CA CYS A 100 -7.40 -10.79 -5.10
C CYS A 100 -7.01 -11.42 -6.45
N LYS A 101 -7.98 -11.73 -7.31
CA LYS A 101 -7.70 -12.21 -8.67
C LYS A 101 -6.99 -11.15 -9.52
N ILE A 102 -7.40 -9.88 -9.41
CA ILE A 102 -6.80 -8.76 -10.16
C ILE A 102 -5.36 -8.49 -9.68
N TYR A 103 -5.14 -8.39 -8.36
CA TYR A 103 -3.81 -8.18 -7.79
C TYR A 103 -2.90 -9.39 -7.99
N GLY A 104 -3.44 -10.62 -7.99
CA GLY A 104 -2.68 -11.84 -8.28
C GLY A 104 -2.03 -11.84 -9.67
N GLU A 105 -2.62 -11.18 -10.67
CA GLU A 105 -2.00 -11.06 -12.00
C GLU A 105 -0.75 -10.16 -11.99
N THR A 106 -0.64 -9.19 -11.07
CA THR A 106 0.58 -8.37 -10.92
C THR A 106 1.74 -9.15 -10.28
N ALA A 107 1.52 -10.39 -9.83
CA ALA A 107 2.57 -11.29 -9.36
C ALA A 107 3.34 -11.97 -10.50
N TYR A 108 3.07 -11.63 -11.77
CA TYR A 108 3.70 -12.25 -12.94
C TYR A 108 4.20 -11.23 -13.96
N LYS A 109 5.28 -11.59 -14.66
CA LYS A 109 5.80 -10.90 -15.85
C LYS A 109 5.73 -11.83 -17.06
N TYR A 110 5.49 -11.26 -18.22
CA TYR A 110 5.59 -11.97 -19.50
C TYR A 110 7.01 -11.81 -20.04
N VAL A 111 7.79 -12.89 -20.03
CA VAL A 111 9.15 -12.91 -20.59
C VAL A 111 9.13 -13.48 -22.01
N PRO A 112 9.98 -13.01 -22.93
CA PRO A 112 10.16 -13.65 -24.23
C PRO A 112 10.52 -15.13 -24.07
N SER A 113 9.93 -15.97 -24.92
CA SER A 113 10.32 -17.38 -25.01
C SER A 113 11.63 -17.50 -25.79
N ASN A 114 12.59 -18.26 -25.26
CA ASN A 114 13.83 -18.63 -25.96
C ASN A 114 13.67 -19.88 -26.85
N ASP A 115 12.45 -20.43 -26.97
CA ASP A 115 12.15 -21.57 -27.84
C ASP A 115 11.99 -21.12 -29.29
N LEU A 116 12.81 -21.68 -30.21
CA LEU A 116 12.74 -21.41 -31.65
C LEU A 116 11.37 -21.75 -32.28
N PHE A 117 10.57 -22.60 -31.63
CA PHE A 117 9.28 -23.07 -32.15
C PHE A 117 8.06 -22.51 -31.41
N ASN A 118 8.25 -21.75 -30.32
CA ASN A 118 7.15 -21.18 -29.54
C ASN A 118 7.38 -19.69 -29.25
N THR A 119 6.73 -18.83 -30.04
CA THR A 119 6.81 -17.36 -29.95
C THR A 119 5.93 -16.74 -28.87
N LYS A 120 5.13 -17.53 -28.13
CA LYS A 120 4.28 -17.00 -27.06
C LYS A 120 5.12 -16.64 -25.83
N PRO A 121 4.96 -15.45 -25.25
CA PRO A 121 5.70 -15.07 -24.04
C PRO A 121 5.28 -15.93 -22.85
N ILE A 122 6.26 -16.28 -22.00
CA ILE A 122 6.09 -17.16 -20.85
C ILE A 122 5.67 -16.32 -19.64
N LYS A 123 4.59 -16.72 -18.96
CA LYS A 123 4.15 -16.10 -17.70
C LYS A 123 5.05 -16.57 -16.56
N SER A 124 6.08 -15.78 -16.26
CA SER A 124 7.06 -16.01 -15.19
C SER A 124 6.59 -15.33 -13.90
N LYS A 125 6.63 -16.05 -12.77
CA LYS A 125 6.26 -15.51 -11.45
C LYS A 125 7.34 -14.54 -10.96
N LEU A 126 6.93 -13.38 -10.47
CA LEU A 126 7.82 -12.38 -9.86
C LEU A 126 8.17 -12.72 -8.40
N CYS A 127 7.30 -13.45 -7.71
CA CYS A 127 7.53 -13.94 -6.35
C CYS A 127 7.97 -15.40 -6.38
N ASP A 128 9.20 -15.68 -6.81
CA ASP A 128 9.78 -17.02 -6.80
C ASP A 128 11.06 -17.01 -5.95
N GLY A 129 11.04 -17.78 -4.85
CA GLY A 129 12.01 -17.61 -3.76
C GLY A 129 11.54 -18.25 -2.46
N GLY A 130 11.19 -19.53 -2.49
CA GLY A 130 11.04 -20.31 -1.26
C GLY A 130 12.40 -20.49 -0.60
N VAL A 131 12.73 -19.65 0.38
CA VAL A 131 14.00 -19.72 1.12
C VAL A 131 13.93 -20.87 2.14
N PRO A 132 15.01 -21.66 2.34
CA PRO A 132 14.99 -22.76 3.31
C PRO A 132 14.84 -22.30 4.76
N LEU A 133 14.09 -23.07 5.55
CA LEU A 133 13.77 -22.82 6.96
C LEU A 133 15.02 -22.64 7.85
N VAL A 134 15.18 -21.47 8.48
CA VAL A 134 16.20 -21.21 9.52
C VAL A 134 15.52 -20.76 10.84
N LYS A 135 16.18 -21.02 11.98
CA LYS A 135 15.65 -20.73 13.33
C LYS A 135 15.93 -19.28 13.75
N GLY A 136 14.95 -18.66 14.44
CA GLY A 136 15.11 -17.34 15.08
C GLY A 136 14.61 -16.14 14.27
N GLY A 137 13.94 -16.38 13.14
CA GLY A 137 13.62 -15.34 12.15
C GLY A 137 14.78 -15.11 11.18
N GLU A 138 14.47 -14.63 9.99
CA GLU A 138 15.47 -14.32 8.95
C GLU A 138 15.13 -13.02 8.22
N ASN A 139 16.12 -12.41 7.57
CA ASN A 139 15.90 -11.25 6.71
C ASN A 139 14.97 -11.65 5.54
N ALA A 140 13.95 -10.83 5.30
CA ALA A 140 13.21 -10.88 4.05
C ALA A 140 14.09 -10.45 2.88
N SER A 141 13.88 -11.07 1.72
CA SER A 141 14.48 -10.66 0.46
C SER A 141 13.78 -9.41 -0.07
N GLU A 142 14.49 -8.64 -0.90
CA GLU A 142 13.90 -7.48 -1.58
C GLU A 142 12.65 -7.89 -2.39
N ASN A 143 11.56 -7.14 -2.24
CA ASN A 143 10.28 -7.41 -2.90
C ASN A 143 9.60 -8.76 -2.56
N GLU A 144 10.04 -9.49 -1.53
CA GLU A 144 9.41 -10.74 -1.06
C GLU A 144 7.99 -10.49 -0.51
N PHE A 145 7.83 -9.43 0.29
CA PHE A 145 6.56 -9.02 0.90
C PHE A 145 6.15 -7.61 0.42
N PRO A 146 5.73 -7.46 -0.86
CA PRO A 146 5.44 -6.17 -1.49
C PRO A 146 4.18 -5.46 -0.97
N HIS A 147 3.42 -6.12 -0.09
CA HIS A 147 2.28 -5.58 0.64
C HIS A 147 2.66 -5.00 2.00
N MET A 148 3.90 -5.20 2.47
CA MET A 148 4.31 -4.75 3.80
C MET A 148 4.42 -3.23 3.86
N ALA A 149 3.82 -2.65 4.89
CA ALA A 149 3.91 -1.23 5.20
C ALA A 149 4.33 -0.99 6.66
N ARG A 150 5.02 0.12 6.92
CA ARG A 150 5.19 0.71 8.26
C ARG A 150 4.18 1.85 8.41
N ILE A 151 3.59 1.96 9.59
CA ILE A 151 2.67 3.05 9.97
C ILE A 151 3.33 3.83 11.09
N GLY A 152 3.39 5.15 10.94
CA GLY A 152 4.13 6.03 11.84
C GLY A 152 3.42 7.34 12.12
N ILE A 153 3.87 7.98 13.20
CA ILE A 153 3.38 9.26 13.71
C ILE A 153 4.48 10.31 13.59
N PHE A 154 4.18 11.47 13.00
CA PHE A 154 5.13 12.57 12.99
C PHE A 154 5.28 13.19 14.39
N ASN A 155 6.50 13.15 14.92
CA ASN A 155 6.89 13.79 16.16
C ASN A 155 7.44 15.19 15.86
N SER A 156 6.72 16.23 16.26
CA SER A 156 7.10 17.63 16.05
C SER A 156 8.39 18.03 16.77
N ASP A 157 8.68 17.41 17.91
CA ASP A 157 9.78 17.79 18.80
C ASP A 157 11.10 17.20 18.30
N LEU A 158 11.04 16.05 17.62
CA LEU A 158 12.16 15.37 16.97
C LEU A 158 12.29 15.70 15.47
N GLY A 159 11.24 16.27 14.86
CA GLY A 159 11.19 16.60 13.44
C GLY A 159 11.19 15.39 12.49
N ASN A 160 10.79 14.21 12.98
CA ASN A 160 10.82 12.95 12.23
C ASN A 160 9.53 12.13 12.39
N VAL A 161 9.37 11.09 11.58
CA VAL A 161 8.29 10.10 11.75
C VAL A 161 8.77 8.95 12.62
N GLU A 162 8.07 8.71 13.72
CA GLU A 162 8.26 7.53 14.55
C GLU A 162 7.42 6.38 14.01
N TRP A 163 8.08 5.33 13.53
CA TRP A 163 7.42 4.13 13.02
C TRP A 163 7.01 3.23 14.18
N ARG A 164 5.71 3.18 14.47
CA ARG A 164 5.15 2.48 15.66
C ARG A 164 4.42 1.18 15.32
N CYS A 165 3.95 1.02 14.09
CA CYS A 165 3.16 -0.13 13.67
C CYS A 165 3.62 -0.72 12.32
N GLY A 166 3.31 -1.99 12.10
CA GLY A 166 3.24 -2.58 10.76
C GLY A 166 1.86 -2.39 10.12
N GLY A 167 1.71 -2.81 8.88
CA GLY A 167 0.44 -2.84 8.17
C GLY A 167 0.56 -3.63 6.86
N SER A 168 -0.59 -4.01 6.29
CA SER A 168 -0.67 -4.68 4.99
C SER A 168 -1.46 -3.86 4.00
N ILE A 169 -0.88 -3.58 2.84
CA ILE A 169 -1.57 -2.94 1.72
C ILE A 169 -2.66 -3.89 1.23
N VAL A 170 -3.92 -3.46 1.25
CA VAL A 170 -5.09 -4.25 0.81
C VAL A 170 -5.77 -3.65 -0.42
N SER A 171 -5.40 -2.44 -0.81
CA SER A 171 -5.67 -1.82 -2.11
C SER A 171 -4.72 -0.64 -2.34
N PRO A 172 -4.66 -0.05 -3.55
CA PRO A 172 -3.85 1.14 -3.80
C PRO A 172 -4.15 2.35 -2.89
N LYS A 173 -5.30 2.40 -2.20
CA LYS A 173 -5.63 3.50 -1.28
C LYS A 173 -5.69 3.13 0.19
N PHE A 174 -5.58 1.85 0.55
CA PHE A 174 -5.87 1.38 1.90
C PHE A 174 -4.83 0.39 2.42
N ILE A 175 -4.34 0.70 3.62
CA ILE A 175 -3.54 -0.22 4.44
C ILE A 175 -4.44 -0.73 5.57
N LEU A 176 -4.43 -2.04 5.79
CA LEU A 176 -5.06 -2.69 6.93
C LEU A 176 -4.02 -2.83 8.05
N SER A 177 -4.40 -2.44 9.27
CA SER A 177 -3.61 -2.67 10.48
C SER A 177 -4.53 -2.72 11.70
N ALA A 178 -3.94 -2.74 12.90
CA ALA A 178 -4.65 -2.73 14.17
C ALA A 178 -5.24 -1.34 14.47
N ALA A 179 -6.29 -1.31 15.29
CA ALA A 179 -6.91 -0.07 15.77
C ALA A 179 -6.15 0.58 16.93
N HIS A 180 -5.35 -0.20 17.68
CA HIS A 180 -4.49 0.32 18.74
C HIS A 180 -3.29 1.15 18.20
N CYS A 181 -3.04 1.13 16.89
CA CYS A 181 -1.92 1.86 16.30
C CYS A 181 -2.06 3.38 16.55
N PRO A 182 -1.06 4.03 17.16
CA PRO A 182 -1.20 5.39 17.72
C PRO A 182 -1.05 6.47 16.64
N VAL A 183 -1.93 6.46 15.63
CA VAL A 183 -1.87 7.33 14.46
C VAL A 183 -3.21 8.03 14.24
N THR A 184 -3.15 9.31 13.89
CA THR A 184 -4.33 10.13 13.57
C THR A 184 -4.19 10.76 12.19
N GLU A 185 -5.31 11.23 11.63
CA GLU A 185 -5.40 11.94 10.35
C GLU A 185 -4.52 13.22 10.27
N LYS A 186 -4.07 13.74 11.43
CA LYS A 186 -3.28 14.97 11.51
C LYS A 186 -1.76 14.77 11.44
N ASN A 187 -1.29 13.54 11.65
CA ASN A 187 0.13 13.23 11.85
C ASN A 187 0.53 11.82 11.38
N GLY A 188 -0.37 11.12 10.69
CA GLY A 188 -0.16 9.76 10.21
C GLY A 188 0.60 9.70 8.90
N PHE A 189 1.59 8.81 8.84
CA PHE A 189 2.36 8.50 7.65
C PHE A 189 2.45 6.99 7.47
N ALA A 190 2.49 6.56 6.21
CA ALA A 190 2.76 5.18 5.83
C ALA A 190 4.01 5.12 4.95
N MET A 191 4.87 4.12 5.18
CA MET A 191 6.03 3.83 4.34
C MET A 191 5.93 2.39 3.81
N PHE A 192 6.31 2.19 2.56
CA PHE A 192 6.21 0.91 1.83
C PHE A 192 7.38 0.78 0.83
N GLY A 193 7.43 -0.31 0.06
CA GLY A 193 8.41 -0.46 -1.02
C GLY A 193 9.88 -0.53 -0.58
N THR A 194 10.16 -0.71 0.72
CA THR A 194 11.52 -0.85 1.26
C THR A 194 11.63 -2.02 2.23
N ILE A 195 12.80 -2.66 2.25
CA ILE A 195 13.19 -3.63 3.28
C ILE A 195 14.11 -3.03 4.34
N GLN A 196 14.56 -1.77 4.22
CA GLN A 196 15.49 -1.13 5.17
C GLN A 196 14.83 0.04 5.92
N THR A 197 15.04 0.14 7.23
CA THR A 197 14.37 1.18 8.06
C THR A 197 14.90 2.60 7.87
N TYR A 198 16.07 2.74 7.24
CA TYR A 198 16.75 4.01 6.96
C TYR A 198 16.63 4.49 5.51
N ASP A 199 16.01 3.70 4.62
CA ASP A 199 15.70 4.13 3.25
C ASP A 199 14.47 5.05 3.27
N ILE A 200 14.63 6.24 3.85
CA ILE A 200 13.66 7.33 3.75
C ILE A 200 13.80 7.97 2.36
N LEU A 201 13.47 7.18 1.33
CA LEU A 201 13.23 7.71 0.00
C LEU A 201 11.90 8.47 0.04
N GLU A 202 11.92 9.76 -0.29
CA GLU A 202 10.72 10.63 -0.24
C GLU A 202 9.54 10.04 -1.03
N ASN A 203 9.82 9.30 -2.11
CA ASN A 203 8.84 8.63 -2.96
C ASN A 203 8.11 7.43 -2.31
N HIS A 204 8.59 6.92 -1.17
CA HIS A 204 8.07 5.71 -0.51
C HIS A 204 7.24 6.02 0.76
N THR A 205 7.06 7.30 1.10
CA THR A 205 6.29 7.75 2.27
C THR A 205 5.10 8.60 1.86
N VAL A 206 3.90 8.27 2.34
CA VAL A 206 2.64 8.95 1.99
C VAL A 206 1.83 9.26 3.25
N SER A 207 1.20 10.44 3.29
CA SER A 207 0.31 10.85 4.38
C SER A 207 -0.93 9.96 4.48
N ILE A 208 -1.39 9.71 5.70
CA ILE A 208 -2.65 9.04 5.97
C ILE A 208 -3.74 10.12 6.10
N MET A 209 -4.64 10.18 5.12
CA MET A 209 -5.73 11.15 5.06
C MET A 209 -6.83 10.84 6.07
N LYS A 210 -7.12 9.56 6.31
CA LYS A 210 -8.25 9.12 7.13
C LYS A 210 -7.99 7.79 7.83
N VAL A 211 -8.45 7.66 9.08
CA VAL A 211 -8.38 6.41 9.85
C VAL A 211 -9.78 5.89 10.12
N HIS A 212 -10.13 4.76 9.49
CA HIS A 212 -11.42 4.09 9.65
C HIS A 212 -11.27 2.97 10.68
N ILE A 213 -11.38 3.32 11.97
CA ILE A 213 -11.38 2.37 13.09
C ILE A 213 -12.68 1.55 13.08
N HIS A 214 -12.61 0.26 13.43
CA HIS A 214 -13.80 -0.58 13.57
C HIS A 214 -14.80 0.04 14.58
N PRO A 215 -16.10 0.15 14.25
CA PRO A 215 -17.08 0.89 15.07
C PRO A 215 -17.39 0.24 16.43
N HIS A 216 -16.82 -0.92 16.72
CA HIS A 216 -16.93 -1.64 18.01
C HIS A 216 -15.56 -1.90 18.64
N TYR A 217 -14.49 -1.25 18.16
CA TYR A 217 -13.17 -1.36 18.77
C TYR A 217 -13.22 -0.96 20.25
N ASN A 218 -12.69 -1.83 21.11
CA ASN A 218 -12.56 -1.57 22.54
C ASN A 218 -11.19 -2.04 23.03
N ALA A 219 -10.33 -1.07 23.35
CA ALA A 219 -8.97 -1.31 23.84
C ALA A 219 -8.94 -2.00 25.22
N ALA A 220 -9.92 -1.77 26.09
CA ALA A 220 -9.96 -2.38 27.42
C ALA A 220 -10.39 -3.86 27.38
N GLU A 221 -11.14 -4.26 26.35
CA GLU A 221 -11.59 -5.64 26.15
C GLU A 221 -10.78 -6.38 25.06
N ASN A 222 -9.80 -5.73 24.43
CA ASN A 222 -9.07 -6.22 23.24
C ASN A 222 -10.01 -6.69 22.11
N LYS A 223 -11.16 -6.03 21.92
CA LYS A 223 -12.16 -6.41 20.92
C LYS A 223 -12.06 -5.58 19.66
N HIS A 224 -12.22 -6.26 18.53
CA HIS A 224 -12.26 -5.68 17.19
C HIS A 224 -11.10 -4.73 16.88
N ASP A 225 -9.88 -5.14 17.24
CA ASP A 225 -8.65 -4.38 17.04
C ASP A 225 -8.22 -4.37 15.56
N ILE A 226 -8.94 -3.61 14.74
CA ILE A 226 -8.76 -3.54 13.30
C ILE A 226 -9.15 -2.16 12.77
N ALA A 227 -8.33 -1.59 11.89
CA ALA A 227 -8.56 -0.30 11.26
C ALA A 227 -8.03 -0.27 9.82
N LEU A 228 -8.70 0.53 8.97
CA LEU A 228 -8.22 0.86 7.63
C LEU A 228 -7.63 2.27 7.63
N PHE A 229 -6.40 2.39 7.17
CA PHE A 229 -5.68 3.65 7.01
C PHE A 229 -5.75 4.04 5.53
N GLU A 230 -6.46 5.13 5.24
CA GLU A 230 -6.64 5.65 3.88
C GLU A 230 -5.52 6.60 3.52
N LEU A 231 -4.85 6.33 2.41
CA LEU A 231 -3.74 7.12 1.90
C LEU A 231 -4.24 8.37 1.16
N GLU A 232 -3.51 9.48 1.34
CA GLU A 232 -3.76 10.74 0.64
C GLU A 232 -3.65 10.55 -0.88
N ILE A 233 -2.56 9.92 -1.32
CA ILE A 233 -2.24 9.61 -2.71
C ILE A 233 -2.29 8.07 -2.88
N PRO A 234 -2.90 7.54 -3.95
CA PRO A 234 -2.87 6.11 -4.22
C PRO A 234 -1.44 5.63 -4.52
N LEU A 235 -1.14 4.40 -4.11
CA LEU A 235 0.11 3.70 -4.41
C LEU A 235 0.27 3.44 -5.92
N ASN A 236 1.53 3.29 -6.33
CA ASN A 236 1.88 2.92 -7.69
C ASN A 236 1.75 1.40 -7.90
N THR A 237 2.07 0.92 -9.10
CA THR A 237 1.93 -0.50 -9.47
C THR A 237 3.04 -1.41 -8.92
N SER A 238 4.08 -0.85 -8.30
CA SER A 238 5.19 -1.60 -7.70
C SER A 238 4.79 -2.24 -6.38
N GLU A 239 3.97 -1.52 -5.60
CA GLU A 239 3.36 -1.96 -4.37
C GLU A 239 2.19 -2.90 -4.69
N ARG A 240 2.26 -4.15 -4.23
CA ARG A 240 1.28 -5.19 -4.61
C ARG A 240 0.43 -5.57 -3.41
N PRO A 241 -0.87 -5.26 -3.39
CA PRO A 241 -1.73 -5.55 -2.25
C PRO A 241 -1.84 -7.06 -1.94
N ILE A 242 -2.01 -7.39 -0.67
CA ILE A 242 -2.30 -8.76 -0.23
C ILE A 242 -3.76 -9.12 -0.49
N CYS A 243 -4.03 -10.41 -0.73
CA CYS A 243 -5.38 -10.93 -0.74
C CYS A 243 -5.95 -10.97 0.69
N LEU A 244 -7.17 -10.46 0.87
CA LEU A 244 -7.93 -10.68 2.11
C LEU A 244 -8.50 -12.10 2.13
N ASP A 245 -8.44 -12.76 3.29
CA ASP A 245 -9.16 -14.03 3.47
C ASP A 245 -10.68 -13.81 3.43
N THR A 246 -11.37 -14.78 2.83
CA THR A 246 -12.83 -14.74 2.61
C THR A 246 -13.49 -16.10 2.88
N GLY A 247 -12.88 -16.90 3.78
CA GLY A 247 -13.40 -18.19 4.23
C GLY A 247 -12.44 -19.36 4.01
N SER A 248 -11.13 -19.15 4.10
CA SER A 248 -10.16 -20.25 4.06
C SER A 248 -10.34 -21.19 5.26
N SER A 249 -10.15 -22.49 5.02
CA SER A 249 -10.13 -23.47 6.10
C SER A 249 -8.81 -23.37 6.87
N ILE A 250 -8.83 -22.68 8.01
CA ILE A 250 -7.71 -22.64 8.95
C ILE A 250 -7.76 -23.89 9.83
N TYR A 251 -6.61 -24.53 10.07
CA TYR A 251 -6.48 -25.74 10.86
C TYR A 251 -5.22 -25.69 11.75
N ASN A 252 -5.20 -26.52 12.80
CA ASN A 252 -4.06 -26.62 13.72
C ASN A 252 -2.79 -27.08 12.99
N ASP A 253 -1.63 -26.59 13.40
CA ASP A 253 -0.32 -26.83 12.76
C ASP A 253 -0.19 -26.31 11.32
N MET A 254 -1.15 -25.53 10.82
CA MET A 254 -0.97 -24.77 9.58
C MET A 254 0.15 -23.74 9.75
N ILE A 255 1.16 -23.78 8.88
CA ILE A 255 2.26 -22.81 8.90
C ILE A 255 1.78 -21.46 8.37
N VAL A 256 2.10 -20.39 9.10
CA VAL A 256 1.88 -18.99 8.72
C VAL A 256 3.16 -18.18 8.92
N THR A 257 3.45 -17.26 7.98
CA THR A 257 4.66 -16.43 8.01
C THR A 257 4.34 -15.05 8.58
N ALA A 258 4.98 -14.69 9.69
CA ALA A 258 4.99 -13.32 10.21
C ALA A 258 6.05 -12.47 9.53
N THR A 259 5.79 -11.17 9.37
CA THR A 259 6.76 -10.21 8.81
C THR A 259 6.74 -8.90 9.60
N GLY A 260 7.90 -8.30 9.84
CA GLY A 260 7.96 -7.06 10.63
C GLY A 260 9.33 -6.42 10.78
N PHE A 261 9.32 -5.16 11.19
CA PHE A 261 10.49 -4.36 11.57
C PHE A 261 10.59 -4.25 13.10
N GLY A 262 10.42 -5.38 13.80
CA GLY A 262 10.33 -5.45 15.25
C GLY A 262 11.66 -5.21 15.96
N LEU A 263 11.74 -5.59 17.24
CA LEU A 263 12.97 -5.54 18.03
C LEU A 263 13.62 -6.92 18.11
N ASN A 264 14.95 -6.97 18.02
CA ASN A 264 15.75 -8.15 18.37
C ASN A 264 16.68 -7.77 19.53
N LYS A 265 16.46 -8.35 20.71
CA LYS A 265 17.25 -8.07 21.92
C LYS A 265 17.42 -6.57 22.20
N ASP A 266 16.29 -5.86 22.24
CA ASP A 266 16.20 -4.40 22.45
C ASP A 266 16.86 -3.51 21.38
N GLN A 267 17.26 -4.06 20.24
CA GLN A 267 17.76 -3.29 19.10
C GLN A 267 16.70 -3.21 18.00
N GLU A 268 16.51 -2.01 17.42
CA GLU A 268 15.67 -1.82 16.23
C GLU A 268 16.24 -2.64 15.07
N ILE A 269 15.43 -3.56 14.52
CA ILE A 269 15.88 -4.36 13.39
C ILE A 269 15.79 -3.50 12.13
N LYS A 270 16.96 -3.21 11.55
CA LYS A 270 17.09 -2.31 10.39
C LYS A 270 16.64 -2.91 9.06
N VAL A 271 16.34 -4.21 9.03
CA VAL A 271 15.93 -4.96 7.83
C VAL A 271 14.64 -5.73 8.13
N LEU A 272 13.67 -5.71 7.21
CA LEU A 272 12.43 -6.47 7.33
C LEU A 272 12.73 -7.94 7.66
N GLN A 273 12.18 -8.46 8.75
CA GLN A 273 12.27 -9.88 9.10
C GLN A 273 11.05 -10.65 8.62
N LYS A 274 11.23 -11.96 8.48
CA LYS A 274 10.16 -12.96 8.41
C LYS A 274 10.39 -14.10 9.39
N VAL A 275 9.31 -14.72 9.87
CA VAL A 275 9.38 -15.90 10.75
C VAL A 275 8.15 -16.79 10.62
N ASP A 276 8.36 -18.08 10.38
CA ASP A 276 7.28 -19.07 10.30
C ASP A 276 6.84 -19.58 11.67
N LEU A 277 5.53 -19.48 11.93
CA LEU A 277 4.82 -19.93 13.13
C LEU A 277 3.74 -20.96 12.75
N ASN A 278 3.27 -21.76 13.71
CA ASN A 278 2.16 -22.69 13.49
C ASN A 278 0.87 -22.14 14.09
N ILE A 279 -0.27 -22.29 13.40
CA ILE A 279 -1.58 -22.05 14.02
C ILE A 279 -1.79 -23.04 15.17
N VAL A 280 -2.23 -22.52 16.32
CA VAL A 280 -2.57 -23.31 17.51
C VAL A 280 -4.03 -23.13 17.87
N ASP A 281 -4.62 -24.18 18.45
CA ASP A 281 -6.00 -24.15 18.91
C ASP A 281 -6.26 -23.10 20.00
N GLU A 282 -7.51 -22.65 20.07
CA GLU A 282 -7.95 -21.59 20.99
C GLU A 282 -7.72 -21.96 22.47
N SER A 283 -7.83 -23.24 22.85
CA SER A 283 -7.63 -23.67 24.24
C SER A 283 -6.16 -23.66 24.65
N SER A 284 -5.27 -24.13 23.78
CA SER A 284 -3.82 -24.00 23.96
C SER A 284 -3.40 -22.53 24.03
N CYS A 285 -3.99 -21.68 23.20
CA CYS A 285 -3.75 -20.24 23.22
C CYS A 285 -4.23 -19.59 24.53
N ALA A 286 -5.47 -19.81 24.95
CA ALA A 286 -6.03 -19.26 26.19
C ALA A 286 -5.23 -19.70 27.43
N ASN A 287 -4.74 -20.94 27.44
CA ASN A 287 -3.90 -21.45 28.51
C ASN A 287 -2.52 -20.78 28.54
N LYS A 288 -1.87 -20.59 27.38
CA LYS A 288 -0.60 -19.84 27.28
C LYS A 288 -0.79 -18.38 27.68
N TYR A 289 -1.83 -17.72 27.18
CA TYR A 289 -2.11 -16.31 27.48
C TYR A 289 -2.26 -16.07 28.98
N LYS A 290 -3.13 -16.83 29.66
CA LYS A 290 -3.32 -16.76 31.12
C LYS A 290 -2.02 -16.99 31.92
N GLN A 291 -1.07 -17.75 31.38
CA GLN A 291 0.23 -17.97 32.02
C GLN A 291 1.20 -16.80 31.83
N SER A 292 1.04 -16.01 30.76
CA SER A 292 1.83 -14.79 30.49
C SER A 292 1.33 -13.57 31.25
N ILE A 293 0.01 -13.40 31.42
CA ILE A 293 -0.61 -12.23 32.07
C ILE A 293 -0.96 -12.44 33.55
N LYS A 294 -0.18 -13.24 34.30
CA LYS A 294 -0.54 -13.72 35.65
C LYS A 294 -0.95 -12.64 36.66
N ASP A 295 -0.47 -11.42 36.49
CA ASP A 295 -0.68 -10.29 37.40
C ASP A 295 -1.59 -9.17 36.82
N ILE A 296 -2.24 -9.41 35.66
CA ILE A 296 -3.09 -8.42 34.99
C ILE A 296 -4.40 -9.08 34.51
N GLU A 297 -5.56 -8.56 34.93
CA GLU A 297 -6.87 -9.00 34.42
C GLU A 297 -7.13 -8.43 33.01
N ILE A 298 -6.42 -8.94 32.00
CA ILE A 298 -6.74 -8.65 30.60
C ILE A 298 -7.67 -9.75 30.05
N PRO A 299 -8.85 -9.41 29.51
CA PRO A 299 -9.74 -10.39 28.90
C PRO A 299 -9.08 -11.11 27.71
N PHE A 300 -9.33 -12.42 27.61
CA PHE A 300 -9.04 -13.16 26.38
C PHE A 300 -10.01 -12.70 25.28
N PRO A 301 -9.54 -12.28 24.09
CA PRO A 301 -10.40 -11.76 23.04
C PRO A 301 -11.43 -12.76 22.52
N GLU A 302 -12.48 -12.23 21.90
CA GLU A 302 -13.47 -13.03 21.18
C GLU A 302 -12.91 -13.47 19.81
N HIS A 303 -12.96 -14.79 19.54
CA HIS A 303 -12.53 -15.43 18.28
C HIS A 303 -11.07 -15.14 17.83
N PRO A 304 -10.06 -15.37 18.69
CA PRO A 304 -8.67 -15.14 18.33
C PRO A 304 -8.13 -16.21 17.38
N LEU A 305 -7.27 -15.81 16.44
CA LEU A 305 -6.47 -16.74 15.66
C LEU A 305 -5.05 -16.76 16.23
N CYS A 306 -4.66 -17.82 16.93
CA CYS A 306 -3.36 -17.85 17.58
C CYS A 306 -2.32 -18.57 16.71
N ALA A 307 -1.11 -18.02 16.66
CA ALA A 307 0.05 -18.63 16.03
C ALA A 307 1.23 -18.66 17.02
N TYR A 308 1.93 -19.79 17.10
CA TYR A 308 3.05 -19.99 18.02
C TYR A 308 4.04 -21.01 17.44
N GLN A 309 5.33 -20.84 17.74
CA GLN A 309 6.34 -21.86 17.50
C GLN A 309 7.44 -21.74 18.56
N GLU A 310 7.89 -22.85 19.11
CA GLU A 310 8.92 -22.83 20.15
C GLU A 310 10.23 -22.21 19.62
N GLY A 311 10.79 -21.24 20.37
CA GLY A 311 12.01 -20.53 20.01
C GLY A 311 11.87 -19.53 18.86
N LYS A 312 10.64 -19.15 18.49
CA LYS A 312 10.33 -18.14 17.47
C LYS A 312 9.17 -17.24 17.94
N ASP A 313 9.27 -15.94 17.68
CA ASP A 313 8.23 -14.96 18.01
C ASP A 313 8.39 -13.70 17.14
N THR A 314 7.44 -12.76 17.27
CA THR A 314 7.42 -11.43 16.64
C THR A 314 7.95 -10.30 17.56
N CYS A 315 8.12 -10.58 18.86
CA CYS A 315 8.81 -9.76 19.88
C CYS A 315 8.17 -8.42 20.32
N LYS A 316 8.34 -8.11 21.63
CA LYS A 316 7.94 -6.90 22.39
C LYS A 316 6.59 -6.16 22.17
N VAL A 317 5.47 -6.78 21.72
CA VAL A 317 4.11 -6.64 22.36
C VAL A 317 3.00 -7.60 21.88
N CYS A 318 2.26 -8.28 22.80
CA CYS A 318 1.20 -9.27 22.53
C CYS A 318 -0.13 -8.61 22.19
N TYR A 319 -0.18 -8.07 20.98
CA TYR A 319 -1.45 -7.90 20.30
C TYR A 319 -1.80 -9.17 19.52
N TYR A 320 -3.09 -9.48 19.54
CA TYR A 320 -3.58 -10.77 19.08
C TYR A 320 -3.60 -10.84 17.56
N LEU A 321 -3.22 -12.00 17.03
CA LEU A 321 -3.46 -12.25 15.63
C LEU A 321 -4.96 -12.32 15.33
N ARG A 322 -5.40 -11.31 14.58
CA ARG A 322 -5.73 -11.53 13.17
C ARG A 322 -4.66 -10.82 12.31
N TYR A 323 -3.38 -11.08 12.64
CA TYR A 323 -2.15 -10.23 12.53
C TYR A 323 -2.04 -9.18 13.68
N TRP A 324 -0.98 -9.00 14.51
CA TRP A 324 0.33 -9.67 14.82
C TRP A 324 0.80 -9.27 16.26
N GLY A 325 1.60 -10.10 16.99
CA GLY A 325 2.34 -9.63 18.21
C GLY A 325 2.91 -10.69 19.19
N CYS A 326 3.89 -10.32 20.06
CA CYS A 326 4.04 -10.77 21.49
C CYS A 326 5.01 -9.97 22.41
N GLN A 327 4.68 -9.69 23.71
CA GLN A 327 5.42 -8.79 24.65
C GLN A 327 6.38 -9.53 25.59
N GLU A 328 7.44 -8.81 26.01
CA GLU A 328 8.09 -9.02 27.32
C GLU A 328 7.63 -7.92 28.29
#